data_AF-A0A9N8Q835-F1
#
_entry.id   AF-A0A9N8Q835-F1
#
_cell.length_a   1.000
_cell.length_b   1.000
_cell.length_c   1.000
_cell.angle_alpha   90.00
_cell.angle_beta   90.00
_cell.angle_gamma   90.00
#
_symmetry.space_group_name_H-M   'P 1'
#
loop_
_entity.id
_entity.type
_entity.pdbx_description
1 polymer ?
#
loop_
_entity_poly.entity_id
_entity_poly.type
_entity_poly.pdbx_seq_one_letter_code
_entity_poly.pdbx_strand_id
1 'polypeptide(L)'
;MRSYLCTLVAALAFGASTQAAKFGDQYCKNTLCISAVYDDEALSVQYKAIFTGSGVGWIGVGQGNQMVGANMMVGWPTSDGKVVLSQRTTSSYVQPTTQLVKAQAFVPNTDASTTNSSMTVLSWTFPVQAGFASSKTSHIWAMSTVSPNSADASATIVKHNHEGVMNMDLTKPLQTNAASSGSVSSSSAPTSDPTPTTDGPSSSSDSEDALPIIRDLSLRPVRLFLAHMIIMSIAWMGLVPAGILIGRYGRTLFPASWLRVHRAVQISAVALTIVGFGLAYQACSDAGIPHFGKTHQRVGLAMFILCIIQSFWGQIGHMIFRAKGIRYVNFGHMLLGSVLFFGLTLWQVRSGLALWLWQPPKGIADILFPVWFGIITAAWLLGLLLLPRQHRKAAESKEKIRVDSP
;
A
#
# COMPACT_ATOMS: atom_id res chain seq x y z
N MET A 1 -21.09 24.59 -36.70
CA MET A 1 -20.04 23.57 -36.94
C MET A 1 -18.71 24.11 -36.44
N ARG A 2 -18.23 23.67 -35.28
CA ARG A 2 -16.86 23.94 -34.80
C ARG A 2 -16.34 22.67 -34.14
N SER A 3 -15.17 22.27 -34.60
CA SER A 3 -14.48 20.99 -34.42
C SER A 3 -14.32 20.58 -32.96
N TYR A 4 -14.51 19.29 -32.69
CA TYR A 4 -14.05 18.64 -31.46
C TYR A 4 -13.31 17.35 -31.80
N LEU A 5 -12.03 17.37 -31.43
CA LEU A 5 -11.27 16.29 -30.82
C LEU A 5 -10.89 15.09 -31.68
N CYS A 6 -9.66 15.16 -32.20
CA CYS A 6 -8.85 14.03 -32.60
C CYS A 6 -8.38 13.28 -31.33
N THR A 7 -8.87 12.06 -31.11
CA THR A 7 -8.36 11.15 -30.07
C THR A 7 -7.18 10.36 -30.62
N LEU A 8 -5.98 10.70 -30.18
CA LEU A 8 -4.77 9.89 -30.32
C LEU A 8 -4.86 8.70 -29.37
N VAL A 9 -4.97 7.49 -29.92
CA VAL A 9 -4.74 6.23 -29.20
C VAL A 9 -3.24 5.99 -29.19
N ALA A 10 -2.59 6.24 -28.07
CA ALA A 10 -1.21 5.80 -27.85
C ALA A 10 -1.23 4.34 -27.37
N ALA A 11 -0.84 3.42 -28.26
CA ALA A 11 -0.55 2.05 -27.89
C ALA A 11 0.80 2.03 -27.14
N LEU A 12 0.76 1.77 -25.83
CA LEU A 12 1.95 1.49 -25.03
C LEU A 12 2.40 0.05 -25.33
N ALA A 13 3.53 -0.08 -26.03
CA ALA A 13 4.24 -1.34 -26.15
C ALA A 13 4.91 -1.66 -24.80
N PHE A 14 4.46 -2.71 -24.13
CA PHE A 14 5.15 -3.27 -22.97
C PHE A 14 6.30 -4.14 -23.47
N GLY A 15 7.52 -3.61 -23.38
CA GLY A 15 8.73 -4.42 -23.49
C GLY A 15 8.87 -5.27 -22.22
N ALA A 16 8.89 -6.59 -22.38
CA ALA A 16 9.23 -7.50 -21.30
C ALA A 16 10.73 -7.38 -20.99
N SER A 17 11.09 -6.70 -19.90
CA SER A 17 12.43 -6.81 -19.32
C SER A 17 12.46 -8.03 -18.39
N THR A 18 13.34 -8.99 -18.62
CA THR A 18 13.66 -10.04 -17.65
C THR A 18 14.29 -9.38 -16.43
N GLN A 19 13.59 -9.38 -15.30
CA GLN A 19 14.02 -8.72 -14.08
C GLN A 19 14.76 -9.72 -13.18
N ALA A 20 15.88 -9.29 -12.58
CA ALA A 20 16.70 -10.11 -11.69
C ALA A 20 15.91 -10.55 -10.44
N ALA A 21 16.11 -11.81 -10.02
CA ALA A 21 15.47 -12.34 -8.83
C ALA A 21 16.08 -11.68 -7.57
N LYS A 22 15.21 -11.13 -6.70
CA LYS A 22 15.59 -10.59 -5.40
C LYS A 22 15.01 -11.44 -4.29
N PHE A 23 15.79 -11.64 -3.24
CA PHE A 23 15.43 -12.48 -2.09
C PHE A 23 15.47 -11.66 -0.80
N GLY A 24 14.81 -12.11 0.26
CA GLY A 24 14.95 -11.42 1.53
C GLY A 24 14.03 -11.88 2.66
N ASP A 25 14.41 -11.43 3.86
CA ASP A 25 13.71 -11.71 5.11
C ASP A 25 13.64 -10.44 6.00
N GLN A 26 12.84 -10.50 7.05
CA GLN A 26 12.65 -9.47 8.05
C GLN A 26 12.52 -10.11 9.43
N TYR A 27 13.28 -9.58 10.37
CA TYR A 27 13.22 -9.91 11.78
C TYR A 27 12.64 -8.73 12.56
N CYS A 28 11.60 -8.97 13.36
CA CYS A 28 11.02 -7.96 14.24
C CYS A 28 11.07 -8.43 15.70
N LYS A 29 11.54 -7.57 16.59
CA LYS A 29 11.52 -7.77 18.04
C LYS A 29 11.16 -6.46 18.73
N ASN A 30 10.06 -6.47 19.48
CA ASN A 30 9.52 -5.30 20.17
C ASN A 30 9.35 -4.10 19.23
N THR A 31 10.11 -3.02 19.47
CA THR A 31 10.07 -1.78 18.71
C THR A 31 11.02 -1.76 17.50
N LEU A 32 11.86 -2.78 17.32
CA LEU A 32 12.84 -2.85 16.23
C LEU A 32 12.45 -3.90 15.20
N CYS A 33 12.43 -3.49 13.94
CA CYS A 33 12.30 -4.37 12.78
C CYS A 33 13.49 -4.16 11.84
N ILE A 34 14.16 -5.23 11.46
CA ILE A 34 15.28 -5.23 10.52
C ILE A 34 14.91 -6.09 9.33
N SER A 35 14.97 -5.53 8.13
CA SER A 35 14.76 -6.24 6.87
C SER A 35 16.03 -6.26 6.03
N ALA A 36 16.24 -7.35 5.30
CA ALA A 36 17.37 -7.55 4.41
C ALA A 36 16.89 -8.05 3.03
N VAL A 37 17.27 -7.34 1.98
CA VAL A 37 17.01 -7.67 0.57
C VAL A 37 18.32 -8.04 -0.09
N TYR A 38 18.48 -9.32 -0.42
CA TYR A 38 19.62 -9.83 -1.17
C TYR A 38 19.37 -9.72 -2.69
N ASP A 39 20.37 -9.15 -3.37
CA ASP A 39 20.45 -9.03 -4.82
C ASP A 39 21.60 -9.92 -5.30
N ASP A 40 21.25 -11.04 -5.94
CA ASP A 40 22.21 -12.06 -6.36
C ASP A 40 23.08 -11.60 -7.53
N GLU A 41 22.53 -10.79 -8.43
CA GLU A 41 23.28 -10.23 -9.57
C GLU A 41 24.25 -9.15 -9.09
N ALA A 42 23.80 -8.27 -8.19
CA ALA A 42 24.64 -7.19 -7.66
C ALA A 42 25.56 -7.64 -6.51
N LEU A 43 25.47 -8.91 -6.06
CA LEU A 43 26.16 -9.44 -4.87
C LEU A 43 26.11 -8.48 -3.69
N SER A 44 24.89 -8.04 -3.34
CA SER A 44 24.70 -7.04 -2.29
C SER A 44 23.46 -7.33 -1.45
N VAL A 45 23.47 -6.82 -0.22
CA VAL A 45 22.32 -6.87 0.68
C VAL A 45 21.96 -5.46 1.10
N GLN A 46 20.74 -5.05 0.73
CA GLN A 46 20.12 -3.82 1.18
C GLN A 46 19.40 -4.06 2.49
N TYR A 47 19.81 -3.35 3.52
CA TYR A 47 19.21 -3.43 4.84
C TYR A 47 18.36 -2.21 5.12
N LYS A 48 17.33 -2.43 5.94
CA LYS A 48 16.58 -1.37 6.59
C LYS A 48 16.25 -1.75 8.03
N ALA A 49 16.58 -0.87 8.96
CA ALA A 49 16.18 -0.95 10.35
C ALA A 49 15.14 0.14 10.65
N ILE A 50 14.01 -0.26 11.21
CA ILE A 50 12.92 0.63 11.64
C ILE A 50 12.75 0.45 13.14
N PHE A 51 12.93 1.53 13.88
CA PHE A 51 12.60 1.61 15.30
C PHE A 51 11.35 2.47 15.49
N THR A 52 10.36 1.96 16.22
CA THR A 52 9.13 2.68 16.59
C THR A 52 9.10 3.00 18.08
N GLY A 53 9.01 4.28 18.41
CA GLY A 53 9.05 4.78 19.79
C GLY A 53 9.94 6.02 19.92
N SER A 54 9.92 6.63 21.10
CA SER A 54 10.81 7.74 21.45
C SER A 54 12.10 7.24 22.08
N GLY A 55 13.22 7.92 21.82
CA GLY A 55 14.43 7.76 22.62
C GLY A 55 15.36 6.62 22.24
N VAL A 56 15.40 6.22 20.96
CA VAL A 56 16.52 5.40 20.49
C VAL A 56 17.79 6.25 20.43
N GLY A 57 18.82 5.80 21.14
CA GLY A 57 20.13 6.43 21.16
C GLY A 57 20.94 6.03 19.95
N TRP A 58 21.08 4.73 19.71
CA TRP A 58 21.70 4.17 18.50
C TRP A 58 21.20 2.74 18.22
N ILE A 59 21.28 2.32 16.96
CA ILE A 59 20.93 0.98 16.47
C ILE A 59 22.13 0.42 15.72
N GLY A 60 22.50 -0.83 16.00
CA GLY A 60 23.56 -1.56 15.33
C GLY A 60 23.04 -2.84 14.68
N VAL A 61 23.49 -3.14 13.47
CA VAL A 61 23.21 -4.40 12.76
C VAL A 61 24.50 -4.89 12.11
N GLY A 62 24.87 -6.14 12.38
CA GLY A 62 26.09 -6.77 11.85
C GLY A 62 25.81 -8.07 11.10
N GLN A 63 26.62 -8.33 10.07
CA GLN A 63 26.62 -9.63 9.37
C GLN A 63 27.42 -10.67 10.16
N GLY A 64 26.87 -11.89 10.30
CA GLY A 64 27.46 -12.98 11.09
C GLY A 64 26.79 -13.18 12.45
N ASN A 65 27.30 -14.11 13.24
CA ASN A 65 26.73 -14.53 14.52
C ASN A 65 27.47 -13.98 15.76
N GLN A 66 28.48 -13.12 15.57
CA GLN A 66 29.29 -12.55 16.65
C GLN A 66 29.84 -11.18 16.28
N MET A 67 30.27 -10.39 17.26
CA MET A 67 30.83 -9.04 17.02
C MET A 67 32.20 -9.09 16.33
N VAL A 68 33.05 -10.03 16.73
CA VAL A 68 34.43 -10.10 16.25
C VAL A 68 34.45 -10.35 14.74
N GLY A 69 35.03 -9.40 14.01
CA GLY A 69 35.12 -9.43 12.55
C GLY A 69 33.81 -9.16 11.81
N ALA A 70 32.70 -8.89 12.50
CA ALA A 70 31.45 -8.58 11.80
C ALA A 70 31.52 -7.24 11.08
N ASN A 71 30.93 -7.20 9.89
CA ASN A 71 30.67 -5.99 9.16
C ASN A 71 29.38 -5.35 9.71
N MET A 72 29.52 -4.27 10.46
CA MET A 72 28.43 -3.65 11.22
C MET A 72 28.07 -2.27 10.67
N MET A 73 26.77 -1.99 10.57
CA MET A 73 26.24 -0.63 10.49
C MET A 73 25.80 -0.22 11.87
N VAL A 74 26.26 0.92 12.35
CA VAL A 74 25.76 1.60 13.55
C VAL A 74 25.20 2.95 13.13
N GLY A 75 23.97 3.25 13.51
CA GLY A 75 23.33 4.52 13.18
C GLY A 75 22.53 5.12 14.32
N TRP A 76 22.44 6.44 14.35
CA TRP A 76 21.78 7.18 15.42
C TRP A 76 21.18 8.49 14.91
N PRO A 77 20.09 8.96 15.56
CA PRO A 77 19.55 10.29 15.31
C PRO A 77 20.45 11.37 15.90
N THR A 78 20.52 12.51 15.21
CA THR A 78 21.16 13.74 15.67
C THR A 78 20.12 14.78 16.07
N SER A 79 20.52 15.77 16.86
CA SER A 79 19.62 16.82 17.38
C SER A 79 18.97 17.69 16.29
N ASP A 80 19.55 17.74 15.09
CA ASP A 80 19.02 18.45 13.92
C ASP A 80 18.00 17.63 13.11
N GLY A 81 17.57 16.46 13.62
CA GLY A 81 16.57 15.61 12.97
C GLY A 81 17.11 14.80 11.78
N LYS A 82 18.43 14.73 11.64
CA LYS A 82 19.10 13.82 10.70
C LYS A 82 19.50 12.52 11.40
N VAL A 83 20.06 11.62 10.63
CA VAL A 83 20.65 10.38 11.13
C VAL A 83 22.08 10.23 10.62
N VAL A 84 22.94 9.71 11.47
CA VAL A 84 24.29 9.29 11.10
C VAL A 84 24.24 7.79 10.84
N LEU A 85 24.91 7.35 9.78
CA LEU A 85 25.15 5.94 9.50
C LEU A 85 26.66 5.70 9.45
N SER A 86 27.13 4.71 10.17
CA SER A 86 28.55 4.43 10.36
C SER A 86 28.84 2.95 10.15
N GLN A 87 29.68 2.63 9.16
CA GLN A 87 30.23 1.28 9.03
C GLN A 87 31.34 1.08 10.06
N ARG A 88 31.29 -0.02 10.80
CA ARG A 88 32.24 -0.35 11.86
C ARG A 88 32.57 -1.83 11.89
N THR A 89 33.71 -2.16 12.48
CA THR A 89 34.08 -3.53 12.83
C THR A 89 34.92 -3.55 14.10
N THR A 90 35.22 -4.74 14.63
CA THR A 90 36.02 -4.92 15.86
C THR A 90 36.79 -6.24 15.82
N SER A 91 37.93 -6.30 16.50
CA SER A 91 38.74 -7.52 16.66
C SER A 91 38.45 -8.29 17.95
N SER A 92 37.60 -7.75 18.83
CA SER A 92 37.23 -8.36 20.12
C SER A 92 35.83 -7.90 20.53
N TYR A 93 35.34 -8.33 21.70
CA TYR A 93 34.08 -7.86 22.28
C TYR A 93 34.21 -6.47 22.92
N VAL A 94 34.75 -5.54 22.13
CA VAL A 94 34.98 -4.13 22.47
C VAL A 94 34.24 -3.24 21.47
N GLN A 95 34.13 -1.95 21.78
CA GLN A 95 33.45 -0.97 20.94
C GLN A 95 33.94 -1.06 19.48
N PRO A 96 33.04 -1.29 18.52
CA PRO A 96 33.39 -1.25 17.10
C PRO A 96 33.81 0.16 16.67
N THR A 97 34.79 0.23 15.76
CA THR A 97 35.33 1.48 15.23
C THR A 97 35.35 1.47 13.70
N THR A 98 35.43 2.66 13.10
CA THR A 98 35.57 2.83 11.65
C THR A 98 36.98 2.50 11.16
N GLN A 99 38.00 2.63 12.02
CA GLN A 99 39.42 2.46 11.66
C GLN A 99 39.80 1.03 11.29
N LEU A 100 39.07 0.04 11.81
CA LEU A 100 39.32 -1.37 11.52
C LEU A 100 38.64 -1.85 10.23
N VAL A 101 37.82 -1.01 9.59
CA VAL A 101 37.12 -1.34 8.35
C VAL A 101 38.11 -1.33 7.19
N LYS A 102 38.38 -2.50 6.62
CA LYS A 102 39.36 -2.66 5.52
C LYS A 102 38.76 -2.53 4.12
N ALA A 103 37.44 -2.65 3.98
CA ALA A 103 36.74 -2.56 2.70
C ALA A 103 35.56 -1.57 2.81
N GLN A 104 35.64 -0.47 2.06
CA GLN A 104 34.74 0.68 2.16
C GLN A 104 33.55 0.58 1.19
N ALA A 105 32.95 -0.60 1.10
CA ALA A 105 31.88 -0.87 0.15
C ALA A 105 30.48 -0.70 0.76
N PHE A 106 30.40 -0.17 1.98
CA PHE A 106 29.17 0.31 2.57
C PHE A 106 28.60 1.49 1.80
N VAL A 107 27.33 1.40 1.42
CA VAL A 107 26.61 2.50 0.77
C VAL A 107 25.47 2.94 1.69
N PRO A 108 25.60 4.09 2.39
CA PRO A 108 24.49 4.63 3.16
C PRO A 108 23.38 5.12 2.22
N ASN A 109 22.11 4.87 2.57
CA ASN A 109 20.97 5.44 1.86
C ASN A 109 20.40 6.58 2.68
N THR A 110 21.02 7.75 2.59
CA THR A 110 20.68 8.94 3.38
C THR A 110 19.25 9.42 3.11
N ASP A 111 18.77 9.31 1.87
CA ASP A 111 17.42 9.76 1.48
C ASP A 111 16.32 8.89 2.08
N ALA A 112 16.59 7.59 2.26
CA ALA A 112 15.67 6.66 2.90
C ALA A 112 15.85 6.57 4.43
N SER A 113 16.85 7.25 4.98
CA SER A 113 17.17 7.22 6.41
C SER A 113 16.69 8.50 7.07
N THR A 114 15.71 8.38 7.96
CA THR A 114 14.98 9.52 8.52
C THR A 114 14.67 9.29 9.99
N THR A 115 14.49 10.36 10.75
CA THR A 115 14.08 10.27 12.15
C THR A 115 13.07 11.35 12.48
N ASN A 116 12.15 11.03 13.39
CA ASN A 116 11.23 11.96 14.02
C ASN A 116 10.97 11.53 15.48
N SER A 117 10.07 12.22 16.18
CA SER A 117 9.77 11.97 17.60
C SER A 117 9.26 10.56 17.92
N SER A 118 8.78 9.82 16.93
CA SER A 118 8.11 8.52 17.10
C SER A 118 8.77 7.38 16.34
N MET A 119 9.71 7.67 15.45
CA MET A 119 10.25 6.67 14.54
C MET A 119 11.64 7.06 14.02
N THR A 120 12.53 6.07 13.94
CA THR A 120 13.83 6.18 13.28
C THR A 120 13.96 5.08 12.24
N VAL A 121 14.31 5.46 11.01
CA VAL A 121 14.55 4.57 9.87
C VAL A 121 15.99 4.73 9.44
N LEU A 122 16.71 3.62 9.35
CA LEU A 122 18.08 3.55 8.87
C LEU A 122 18.12 2.61 7.67
N SER A 123 18.74 3.01 6.56
CA SER A 123 18.84 2.21 5.35
C SER A 123 20.24 2.28 4.77
N TRP A 124 20.78 1.13 4.39
CA TRP A 124 22.13 1.00 3.88
C TRP A 124 22.31 -0.28 3.06
N THR A 125 23.40 -0.36 2.32
CA THR A 125 23.75 -1.55 1.54
C THR A 125 25.14 -2.02 1.94
N PHE A 126 25.30 -3.34 2.08
CA PHE A 126 26.60 -3.99 2.14
C PHE A 126 26.81 -4.86 0.91
N PRO A 127 28.02 -4.89 0.31
CA PRO A 127 28.35 -5.95 -0.61
C PRO A 127 28.46 -7.26 0.17
N VAL A 128 28.27 -8.36 -0.54
CA VAL A 128 28.49 -9.69 -0.02
C VAL A 128 29.20 -10.53 -1.07
N GLN A 129 29.64 -11.73 -0.68
CA GLN A 129 30.22 -12.68 -1.61
C GLN A 129 29.16 -13.68 -2.07
N ALA A 130 29.40 -14.34 -3.20
CA ALA A 130 28.58 -15.46 -3.64
C ALA A 130 28.48 -16.51 -2.52
N GLY A 131 27.27 -17.01 -2.27
CA GLY A 131 27.01 -17.94 -1.17
C GLY A 131 26.73 -17.30 0.20
N PHE A 132 26.65 -15.96 0.30
CA PHE A 132 26.23 -15.28 1.54
C PHE A 132 24.78 -15.61 1.93
N ALA A 133 23.89 -15.65 0.95
CA ALA A 133 22.48 -15.95 1.17
C ALA A 133 22.25 -17.45 1.41
N SER A 134 21.57 -17.77 2.51
CA SER A 134 21.14 -19.12 2.85
C SER A 134 19.79 -19.05 3.57
N SER A 135 19.19 -20.22 3.86
CA SER A 135 17.97 -20.29 4.66
C SER A 135 18.15 -19.86 6.12
N LYS A 136 19.39 -19.69 6.59
CA LYS A 136 19.74 -19.22 7.92
C LYS A 136 20.97 -18.30 7.89
N THR A 137 20.89 -17.20 7.17
CA THR A 137 21.97 -16.20 7.19
C THR A 137 21.96 -15.45 8.53
N SER A 138 22.98 -15.68 9.35
CA SER A 138 23.11 -15.09 10.68
C SER A 138 23.49 -13.62 10.65
N HIS A 139 22.89 -12.86 11.56
CA HIS A 139 23.14 -11.46 11.82
C HIS A 139 23.12 -11.20 13.33
N ILE A 140 23.82 -10.17 13.76
CA ILE A 140 23.71 -9.62 15.10
C ILE A 140 22.99 -8.29 15.06
N TRP A 141 22.28 -7.94 16.13
CA TRP A 141 21.71 -6.61 16.31
C TRP A 141 21.91 -6.12 17.74
N ALA A 142 21.96 -4.80 17.89
CA ALA A 142 22.11 -4.15 19.18
C ALA A 142 21.46 -2.77 19.17
N MET A 143 21.05 -2.28 20.35
CA MET A 143 20.54 -0.92 20.53
C MET A 143 20.98 -0.34 21.87
N SER A 144 21.04 0.99 21.93
CA SER A 144 21.13 1.74 23.19
C SER A 144 20.13 2.88 23.18
N THR A 145 19.68 3.30 24.35
CA THR A 145 18.88 4.53 24.54
C THR A 145 19.75 5.79 24.63
N VAL A 146 21.06 5.63 24.76
CA VAL A 146 22.00 6.75 24.90
C VAL A 146 22.59 7.10 23.54
N SER A 147 22.28 8.30 23.05
CA SER A 147 22.82 8.80 21.78
C SER A 147 24.29 9.21 21.94
N PRO A 148 25.14 8.98 20.93
CA PRO A 148 26.48 9.57 20.86
C PRO A 148 26.48 11.10 20.79
N ASN A 149 25.32 11.71 20.49
CA ASN A 149 25.12 13.15 20.35
C ASN A 149 26.19 13.84 19.48
N SER A 150 26.53 13.20 18.36
CA SER A 150 27.56 13.68 17.43
C SER A 150 27.14 13.42 15.99
N ALA A 151 27.50 14.32 15.08
CA ALA A 151 27.34 14.12 13.64
C ALA A 151 28.50 13.31 13.02
N ASP A 152 29.54 13.02 13.78
CA ASP A 152 30.72 12.28 13.30
C ASP A 152 30.47 10.77 13.31
N ALA A 153 30.52 10.14 12.14
CA ALA A 153 30.37 8.69 12.00
C ALA A 153 31.41 7.88 12.80
N SER A 154 32.54 8.46 13.18
CA SER A 154 33.57 7.82 14.01
C SER A 154 33.35 8.00 15.53
N ALA A 155 32.29 8.70 15.95
CA ALA A 155 32.02 9.01 17.35
C ALA A 155 32.01 7.78 18.27
N THR A 156 32.45 7.97 19.50
CA THR A 156 32.39 6.92 20.53
C THR A 156 30.94 6.59 20.85
N ILE A 157 30.63 5.29 20.95
CA ILE A 157 29.29 4.81 21.30
C ILE A 157 29.35 4.07 22.63
N VAL A 158 28.33 4.26 23.47
CA VAL A 158 28.23 3.48 24.70
C VAL A 158 27.79 2.04 24.39
N LYS A 159 27.98 1.14 25.35
CA LYS A 159 27.50 -0.24 25.27
C LYS A 159 25.98 -0.29 25.06
N HIS A 160 25.53 -1.26 24.27
CA HIS A 160 24.11 -1.53 24.08
C HIS A 160 23.45 -1.98 25.38
N ASN A 161 22.16 -1.72 25.51
CA ASN A 161 21.29 -2.23 26.57
C ASN A 161 20.31 -3.31 26.07
N HIS A 162 20.25 -3.50 24.75
CA HIS A 162 19.53 -4.59 24.10
C HIS A 162 20.36 -5.16 22.95
N GLU A 163 20.39 -6.49 22.84
CA GLU A 163 21.13 -7.18 21.80
C GLU A 163 20.51 -8.54 21.48
N GLY A 164 20.97 -9.12 20.38
CA GLY A 164 20.71 -10.51 20.07
C GLY A 164 21.35 -10.95 18.77
N VAL A 165 21.19 -12.25 18.50
CA VAL A 165 21.47 -12.86 17.20
C VAL A 165 20.13 -13.12 16.52
N MET A 166 20.07 -12.93 15.21
CA MET A 166 18.92 -13.25 14.39
C MET A 166 19.38 -14.03 13.16
N ASN A 167 18.51 -14.90 12.64
CA ASN A 167 18.73 -15.59 11.38
C ASN A 167 17.67 -15.12 10.40
N MET A 168 18.11 -14.82 9.18
CA MET A 168 17.26 -14.39 8.08
C MET A 168 17.40 -15.38 6.94
N ASP A 169 16.30 -15.85 6.39
CA ASP A 169 16.28 -16.71 5.22
C ASP A 169 16.32 -15.83 3.95
N LEU A 170 17.54 -15.62 3.45
CA LEU A 170 17.79 -14.83 2.25
C LEU A 170 17.67 -15.66 0.97
N THR A 171 17.07 -16.86 1.05
CA THR A 171 16.68 -17.67 -0.12
C THR A 171 15.19 -17.55 -0.42
N LYS A 172 14.42 -16.95 0.49
CA LYS A 172 13.02 -16.62 0.26
C LYS A 172 12.92 -15.61 -0.89
N PRO A 173 12.24 -15.92 -2.00
CA PRO A 173 11.96 -14.91 -3.01
C PRO A 173 11.19 -13.78 -2.34
N LEU A 174 11.54 -12.53 -2.65
CA LEU A 174 10.83 -11.39 -2.10
C LEU A 174 9.37 -11.46 -2.54
N GLN A 175 8.52 -11.87 -1.61
CA GLN A 175 7.10 -11.73 -1.79
C GLN A 175 6.74 -10.26 -1.53
N THR A 176 6.48 -9.49 -2.59
CA THR A 176 5.66 -8.26 -2.47
C THR A 176 4.17 -8.61 -2.30
N ASN A 177 3.88 -9.83 -1.82
CA ASN A 177 2.54 -10.29 -1.59
C ASN A 177 2.00 -9.67 -0.31
N ALA A 178 1.12 -8.72 -0.52
CA ALA A 178 -0.08 -8.59 0.26
C ALA A 178 -0.67 -9.95 0.72
N ALA A 179 -0.69 -10.23 2.03
CA ALA A 179 -1.05 -11.54 2.56
C ALA A 179 -2.39 -12.09 2.00
N SER A 180 -2.37 -13.36 1.61
CA SER A 180 -3.56 -14.19 1.41
C SER A 180 -4.12 -14.57 2.79
N SER A 181 -5.21 -13.94 3.21
CA SER A 181 -5.98 -14.40 4.35
C SER A 181 -6.76 -15.66 3.95
N GLY A 182 -6.62 -16.71 4.76
CA GLY A 182 -7.15 -18.04 4.51
C GLY A 182 -8.66 -18.08 4.30
N SER A 183 -9.07 -18.93 3.37
CA SER A 183 -10.45 -19.40 3.27
C SER A 183 -10.70 -20.41 4.38
N VAL A 184 -11.49 -19.99 5.37
CA VAL A 184 -12.20 -20.90 6.27
C VAL A 184 -13.24 -21.63 5.42
N SER A 185 -13.03 -22.93 5.21
CA SER A 185 -14.01 -23.83 4.62
C SER A 185 -14.41 -24.85 5.67
N SER A 186 -15.56 -24.62 6.27
CA SER A 186 -16.31 -25.56 7.11
C SER A 186 -16.84 -26.72 6.27
N SER A 187 -16.51 -27.96 6.63
CA SER A 187 -17.33 -29.13 6.26
C SER A 187 -17.10 -30.31 7.20
N SER A 188 -18.09 -30.50 8.09
CA SER A 188 -18.74 -31.77 8.49
C SER A 188 -17.93 -33.07 8.62
N ALA A 189 -18.04 -33.66 9.82
CA ALA A 189 -17.68 -35.03 10.20
C ALA A 189 -18.32 -36.12 9.30
N PRO A 190 -17.85 -37.39 9.37
CA PRO A 190 -18.30 -38.29 10.45
C PRO A 190 -17.23 -39.20 11.10
N THR A 191 -17.68 -39.78 12.21
CA THR A 191 -17.12 -40.69 13.23
C THR A 191 -16.59 -42.06 12.76
N SER A 192 -15.60 -42.63 13.47
CA SER A 192 -15.54 -44.02 14.02
C SER A 192 -14.20 -44.34 14.76
N ASP A 193 -14.20 -44.30 16.10
CA ASP A 193 -13.73 -45.30 17.12
C ASP A 193 -12.27 -45.89 17.17
N PRO A 194 -11.81 -46.57 18.27
CA PRO A 194 -10.90 -45.95 19.26
C PRO A 194 -9.62 -46.74 19.72
N THR A 195 -8.76 -46.06 20.51
CA THR A 195 -7.76 -46.50 21.55
C THR A 195 -6.39 -47.15 21.18
N PRO A 196 -5.35 -47.16 22.07
CA PRO A 196 -4.84 -46.15 23.04
C PRO A 196 -3.27 -46.04 23.17
N THR A 197 -2.79 -45.10 24.04
CA THR A 197 -1.42 -44.93 24.66
C THR A 197 -0.26 -44.42 23.77
N THR A 198 0.63 -43.47 24.14
CA THR A 198 1.43 -43.29 25.38
C THR A 198 2.07 -41.86 25.45
N ASP A 199 2.52 -41.46 26.63
CA ASP A 199 3.00 -40.14 27.13
C ASP A 199 4.21 -39.46 26.45
N GLY A 200 4.28 -38.10 26.54
CA GLY A 200 5.50 -37.30 26.36
C GLY A 200 5.27 -35.76 26.30
N PRO A 201 6.11 -34.90 26.92
CA PRO A 201 5.69 -33.62 27.49
C PRO A 201 5.78 -32.39 26.57
N SER A 202 4.87 -31.44 26.84
CA SER A 202 4.85 -30.01 26.56
C SER A 202 6.08 -29.36 25.90
N SER A 203 5.93 -28.99 24.62
CA SER A 203 6.68 -27.91 23.98
C SER A 203 5.72 -26.78 23.64
N SER A 204 6.00 -25.60 24.19
CA SER A 204 5.35 -24.32 23.94
C SER A 204 5.10 -24.08 22.45
N SER A 205 3.82 -24.04 22.10
CA SER A 205 3.30 -23.54 20.84
C SER A 205 3.59 -22.05 20.70
N ASP A 206 4.49 -21.69 19.79
CA ASP A 206 4.55 -20.33 19.26
C ASP A 206 4.66 -20.38 17.73
N SER A 207 3.51 -20.08 17.13
CA SER A 207 3.29 -19.31 15.92
C SER A 207 3.84 -19.85 14.59
N GLU A 208 2.89 -20.27 13.75
CA GLU A 208 3.10 -20.67 12.36
C GLU A 208 3.85 -19.63 11.54
N ASP A 209 4.69 -20.14 10.63
CA ASP A 209 5.52 -19.45 9.66
C ASP A 209 4.74 -18.39 8.84
N ALA A 210 4.67 -17.16 9.35
CA ALA A 210 4.37 -15.99 8.55
C ALA A 210 5.68 -15.53 7.88
N LEU A 211 5.73 -15.66 6.55
CA LEU A 211 6.84 -15.14 5.75
C LEU A 211 7.07 -13.64 6.04
N PRO A 212 8.32 -13.21 6.13
CA PRO A 212 8.72 -11.81 6.32
C PRO A 212 8.33 -10.94 5.12
N ILE A 213 7.78 -9.75 5.37
CA ILE A 213 7.30 -8.88 4.28
C ILE A 213 7.92 -7.49 4.44
N ILE A 214 8.95 -7.25 3.63
CA ILE A 214 9.83 -6.09 3.68
C ILE A 214 9.17 -4.86 3.05
N ARG A 215 9.15 -3.74 3.78
CA ARG A 215 8.57 -2.43 3.39
C ARG A 215 9.64 -1.40 3.10
N ASP A 216 10.47 -1.68 2.09
CA ASP A 216 11.51 -0.75 1.71
C ASP A 216 11.01 0.26 0.65
N LEU A 217 10.73 1.52 1.06
CA LEU A 217 10.43 2.64 0.15
C LEU A 217 11.56 2.97 -0.86
N SER A 218 12.78 2.46 -0.65
CA SER A 218 13.83 2.53 -1.67
C SER A 218 13.43 1.74 -2.93
N LEU A 219 12.65 0.66 -2.74
CA LEU A 219 12.17 -0.19 -3.81
C LEU A 219 11.06 0.53 -4.58
N ARG A 220 11.31 0.70 -5.88
CA ARG A 220 10.33 1.21 -6.85
C ARG A 220 8.95 0.54 -6.76
N PRO A 221 8.79 -0.80 -6.72
CA PRO A 221 7.47 -1.42 -6.65
C PRO A 221 6.67 -1.00 -5.40
N VAL A 222 7.34 -0.84 -4.25
CA VAL A 222 6.71 -0.39 -3.00
C VAL A 222 6.18 1.04 -3.14
N ARG A 223 6.95 1.94 -3.77
CA ARG A 223 6.50 3.32 -4.06
C ARG A 223 5.31 3.36 -5.03
N LEU A 224 5.30 2.49 -6.04
CA LEU A 224 4.20 2.41 -6.99
C LEU A 224 2.90 1.88 -6.35
N PHE A 225 2.99 0.86 -5.49
CA PHE A 225 1.83 0.40 -4.70
C PHE A 225 1.31 1.50 -3.77
N LEU A 226 2.19 2.24 -3.09
CA LEU A 226 1.79 3.37 -2.25
C LEU A 226 1.07 4.45 -3.07
N ALA A 227 1.62 4.83 -4.23
CA ALA A 227 1.00 5.80 -5.13
C ALA A 227 -0.37 5.33 -5.64
N HIS A 228 -0.50 4.05 -6.00
CA HIS A 228 -1.78 3.45 -6.36
C HIS A 228 -2.83 3.62 -5.25
N MET A 229 -2.48 3.29 -3.99
CA MET A 229 -3.41 3.41 -2.87
C MET A 229 -3.89 4.85 -2.67
N ILE A 230 -2.98 5.83 -2.72
CA ILE A 230 -3.31 7.24 -2.52
C ILE A 230 -4.25 7.73 -3.64
N ILE A 231 -3.90 7.47 -4.89
CA ILE A 231 -4.68 7.93 -6.05
C ILE A 231 -6.06 7.26 -6.09
N MET A 232 -6.13 5.95 -5.82
CA MET A 232 -7.41 5.24 -5.76
C MET A 232 -8.28 5.71 -4.60
N SER A 233 -7.69 6.04 -3.46
CA SER A 233 -8.44 6.59 -2.32
C SER A 233 -9.03 7.96 -2.66
N ILE A 234 -8.26 8.85 -3.31
CA ILE A 234 -8.77 10.17 -3.76
C ILE A 234 -9.90 9.99 -4.78
N ALA A 235 -9.73 9.09 -5.75
CA ALA A 235 -10.75 8.85 -6.78
C ALA A 235 -12.04 8.27 -6.17
N TRP A 236 -11.95 7.18 -5.42
CA TRP A 236 -13.11 6.39 -4.98
C TRP A 236 -13.70 6.81 -3.64
N MET A 237 -12.91 7.42 -2.75
CA MET A 237 -13.41 7.99 -1.49
C MET A 237 -13.56 9.51 -1.52
N GLY A 238 -13.05 10.19 -2.56
CA GLY A 238 -13.22 11.64 -2.71
C GLY A 238 -14.16 12.00 -3.85
N LEU A 239 -13.71 11.76 -5.08
CA LEU A 239 -14.36 12.31 -6.28
C LEU A 239 -15.65 11.57 -6.66
N VAL A 240 -15.65 10.23 -6.67
CA VAL A 240 -16.85 9.42 -6.98
C VAL A 240 -18.04 9.75 -6.06
N PRO A 241 -17.92 9.72 -4.71
CA PRO A 241 -19.04 10.06 -3.82
C PRO A 241 -19.46 11.53 -3.98
N ALA A 242 -18.52 12.46 -4.17
CA ALA A 242 -18.85 13.84 -4.47
C ALA A 242 -19.68 13.95 -5.76
N GLY A 243 -19.28 13.25 -6.83
CA GLY A 243 -20.02 13.16 -8.08
C GLY A 243 -21.44 12.60 -7.89
N ILE A 244 -21.60 11.55 -7.08
CA ILE A 244 -22.90 10.96 -6.74
C ILE A 244 -23.80 11.97 -6.01
N LEU A 245 -23.28 12.68 -5.02
CA LEU A 245 -24.01 13.71 -4.27
C LEU A 245 -24.35 14.92 -5.13
N ILE A 246 -23.44 15.37 -6.00
CA ILE A 246 -23.72 16.43 -7.00
C ILE A 246 -24.86 16.01 -7.93
N GLY A 247 -24.87 14.75 -8.37
CA GLY A 247 -25.98 14.21 -9.15
C GLY A 247 -27.29 14.29 -8.37
N ARG A 248 -27.29 13.90 -7.08
CA ARG A 248 -28.50 13.89 -6.24
C ARG A 248 -29.03 15.30 -5.93
N TYR A 249 -28.18 16.16 -5.37
CA TYR A 249 -28.56 17.48 -4.85
C TYR A 249 -28.48 18.59 -5.88
N GLY A 250 -27.56 18.51 -6.85
CA GLY A 250 -27.35 19.56 -7.84
C GLY A 250 -28.57 19.78 -8.74
N ARG A 251 -29.37 18.73 -8.99
CA ARG A 251 -30.65 18.85 -9.72
C ARG A 251 -31.65 19.80 -9.06
N THR A 252 -31.57 19.97 -7.74
CA THR A 252 -32.39 20.94 -6.99
C THR A 252 -31.67 22.26 -6.71
N LEU A 253 -30.41 22.21 -6.32
CA LEU A 253 -29.67 23.37 -5.81
C LEU A 253 -29.13 24.25 -6.94
N PHE A 254 -28.67 23.64 -8.04
CA PHE A 254 -28.07 24.36 -9.18
C PHE A 254 -28.43 23.67 -10.52
N PRO A 255 -29.72 23.68 -10.90
CA PRO A 255 -30.26 22.91 -12.02
C PRO A 255 -29.63 23.25 -13.39
N ALA A 256 -29.09 24.45 -13.57
CA ALA A 256 -28.47 24.88 -14.83
C ALA A 256 -27.02 24.38 -15.02
N SER A 257 -26.30 24.05 -13.94
CA SER A 257 -24.87 23.71 -13.99
C SER A 257 -24.56 22.30 -13.50
N TRP A 258 -25.49 21.63 -12.80
CA TRP A 258 -25.20 20.36 -12.11
C TRP A 258 -24.59 19.30 -13.00
N LEU A 259 -25.07 19.17 -14.24
CA LEU A 259 -24.57 18.16 -15.16
C LEU A 259 -23.13 18.44 -15.59
N ARG A 260 -22.78 19.72 -15.80
CA ARG A 260 -21.40 20.13 -16.13
C ARG A 260 -20.45 19.82 -14.98
N VAL A 261 -20.85 20.16 -13.76
CA VAL A 261 -20.06 19.91 -12.54
C VAL A 261 -19.93 18.40 -12.28
N HIS A 262 -21.03 17.66 -12.34
CA HIS A 262 -21.03 16.20 -12.19
C HIS A 262 -20.08 15.54 -13.20
N ARG A 263 -20.19 15.93 -14.47
CA ARG A 263 -19.33 15.40 -15.54
C ARG A 263 -17.86 15.74 -15.31
N ALA A 264 -17.53 16.97 -14.92
CA ALA A 264 -16.15 17.36 -14.65
C ALA A 264 -15.54 16.52 -13.53
N VAL A 265 -16.23 16.40 -12.38
CA VAL A 265 -15.77 15.60 -11.24
C VAL A 265 -15.62 14.13 -11.60
N GLN A 266 -16.57 13.55 -12.34
CA GLN A 266 -16.51 12.13 -12.73
C GLN A 266 -15.43 11.85 -13.77
N ILE A 267 -15.16 12.78 -14.70
CA ILE A 267 -14.03 12.64 -15.63
C ILE A 267 -12.71 12.65 -14.86
N SER A 268 -12.54 13.54 -13.88
CA SER A 268 -11.36 13.54 -13.02
C SER A 268 -11.22 12.22 -12.25
N ALA A 269 -12.32 11.67 -11.70
CA ALA A 269 -12.31 10.39 -11.01
C ALA A 269 -11.91 9.22 -11.93
N VAL A 270 -12.43 9.19 -13.16
CA VAL A 270 -12.09 8.18 -14.17
C VAL A 270 -10.62 8.28 -14.56
N ALA A 271 -10.11 9.49 -14.80
CA ALA A 271 -8.71 9.72 -15.15
C ALA A 271 -7.77 9.21 -14.04
N LEU A 272 -8.05 9.56 -12.78
CA LEU A 272 -7.28 9.06 -11.63
C LEU A 272 -7.39 7.54 -11.49
N THR A 273 -8.56 6.96 -11.77
CA THR A 273 -8.75 5.50 -11.73
C THR A 273 -7.89 4.79 -12.80
N ILE A 274 -7.78 5.35 -14.01
CA ILE A 274 -6.90 4.83 -15.07
C ILE A 274 -5.42 4.90 -14.63
N VAL A 275 -4.98 6.05 -14.12
CA VAL A 275 -3.61 6.22 -13.63
C VAL A 275 -3.31 5.26 -12.48
N GLY A 276 -4.20 5.22 -11.48
CA GLY A 276 -4.08 4.31 -10.35
C GLY A 276 -3.98 2.85 -10.79
N PHE A 277 -4.82 2.42 -11.73
CA PHE A 277 -4.79 1.04 -12.23
C PHE A 277 -3.44 0.74 -12.93
N GLY A 278 -2.95 1.66 -13.76
CA GLY A 278 -1.65 1.54 -14.41
C GLY A 278 -0.49 1.44 -13.43
N LEU A 279 -0.52 2.21 -12.32
CA LEU A 279 0.49 2.14 -11.27
C LEU A 279 0.52 0.78 -10.58
N ALA A 280 -0.63 0.20 -10.24
CA ALA A 280 -0.69 -1.14 -9.66
C ALA A 280 -0.23 -2.22 -10.64
N TYR A 281 -0.59 -2.09 -11.92
CA TYR A 281 -0.12 -3.00 -12.96
C TYR A 281 1.41 -2.95 -13.03
N GLN A 282 1.99 -1.75 -13.15
CA GLN A 282 3.45 -1.61 -13.20
C GLN A 282 4.12 -2.10 -11.91
N ALA A 283 3.52 -1.84 -10.74
CA ALA A 283 4.05 -2.32 -9.46
C ALA A 283 4.09 -3.86 -9.38
N CYS A 284 3.11 -4.55 -9.96
CA CYS A 284 3.13 -6.01 -10.04
C CYS A 284 4.25 -6.52 -10.95
N SER A 285 4.43 -5.87 -12.11
CA SER A 285 5.49 -6.18 -13.07
C SER A 285 6.88 -5.94 -12.47
N ASP A 286 7.07 -4.77 -11.84
CA ASP A 286 8.30 -4.34 -11.15
C ASP A 286 8.63 -5.20 -9.91
N ALA A 287 7.71 -6.04 -9.47
CA ALA A 287 7.89 -6.93 -8.35
C ALA A 287 7.91 -8.42 -8.76
N GLY A 288 7.78 -8.73 -10.05
CA GLY A 288 7.71 -10.10 -10.54
C GLY A 288 6.53 -10.91 -10.02
N ILE A 289 5.45 -10.27 -9.54
CA ILE A 289 4.27 -10.97 -9.01
C ILE A 289 3.21 -11.19 -10.09
N PRO A 290 2.48 -12.32 -10.07
CA PRO A 290 1.40 -12.57 -11.02
C PRO A 290 0.33 -11.48 -10.98
N HIS A 291 -0.02 -10.96 -12.16
CA HIS A 291 -1.16 -10.06 -12.30
C HIS A 291 -2.48 -10.81 -12.03
N PHE A 292 -3.38 -10.17 -11.29
CA PHE A 292 -4.73 -10.69 -11.02
C PHE A 292 -4.79 -12.04 -10.27
N GLY A 293 -3.74 -12.37 -9.51
CA GLY A 293 -3.73 -13.53 -8.61
C GLY A 293 -4.70 -13.40 -7.44
N LYS A 294 -5.02 -12.18 -6.99
CA LYS A 294 -5.82 -11.93 -5.77
C LYS A 294 -7.23 -11.47 -6.06
N THR A 295 -8.17 -11.76 -5.15
CA THR A 295 -9.58 -11.34 -5.27
C THR A 295 -9.72 -9.83 -5.42
N HIS A 296 -8.97 -9.03 -4.63
CA HIS A 296 -8.91 -7.57 -4.78
C HIS A 296 -8.51 -7.14 -6.20
N GLN A 297 -7.52 -7.81 -6.81
CA GLN A 297 -7.06 -7.46 -8.16
C GLN A 297 -8.12 -7.83 -9.22
N ARG A 298 -8.79 -8.98 -9.09
CA ARG A 298 -9.84 -9.44 -10.01
C ARG A 298 -11.09 -8.56 -9.94
N VAL A 299 -11.57 -8.29 -8.72
CA VAL A 299 -12.71 -7.38 -8.51
C VAL A 299 -12.34 -5.96 -8.90
N GLY A 300 -11.12 -5.52 -8.60
CA GLY A 300 -10.59 -4.23 -9.03
C GLY A 300 -10.56 -4.07 -10.54
N LEU A 301 -10.14 -5.10 -11.28
CA LEU A 301 -10.21 -5.14 -12.76
C LEU A 301 -11.66 -5.05 -13.26
N ALA A 302 -12.58 -5.81 -12.67
CA ALA A 302 -13.99 -5.74 -13.03
C ALA A 302 -14.57 -4.34 -12.78
N MET A 303 -14.30 -3.74 -11.61
CA MET A 303 -14.69 -2.37 -11.29
C MET A 303 -14.06 -1.35 -12.23
N PHE A 304 -12.79 -1.53 -12.61
CA PHE A 304 -12.10 -0.67 -13.56
C PHE A 304 -12.82 -0.67 -14.92
N ILE A 305 -13.09 -1.85 -15.48
CA ILE A 305 -13.81 -2.00 -16.76
C ILE A 305 -15.21 -1.40 -16.66
N LEU A 306 -15.96 -1.71 -15.59
CA LEU A 306 -17.29 -1.17 -15.36
C LEU A 306 -17.30 0.35 -15.16
N CYS A 307 -16.24 0.94 -14.59
CA CYS A 307 -16.08 2.39 -14.45
C CYS A 307 -15.95 3.06 -15.83
N ILE A 308 -15.16 2.47 -16.75
CA ILE A 308 -15.05 2.96 -18.12
C ILE A 308 -16.40 2.86 -18.83
N ILE A 309 -17.06 1.70 -18.76
CA ILE A 309 -18.41 1.50 -19.31
C ILE A 309 -19.39 2.53 -18.74
N GLN A 310 -19.40 2.74 -17.43
CA GLN A 310 -20.25 3.69 -16.74
C GLN A 310 -20.07 5.13 -17.23
N SER A 311 -18.83 5.53 -17.57
CA SER A 311 -18.52 6.87 -18.10
C SER A 311 -19.10 7.10 -19.49
N PHE A 312 -18.95 6.14 -20.40
CA PHE A 312 -19.56 6.20 -21.74
C PHE A 312 -21.08 6.06 -21.68
N TRP A 313 -21.58 5.17 -20.83
CA TRP A 313 -23.02 4.94 -20.64
C TRP A 313 -23.72 6.24 -20.19
N GLY A 314 -23.13 6.98 -19.25
CA GLY A 314 -23.66 8.27 -18.81
C GLY A 314 -23.76 9.28 -19.95
N GLN A 315 -22.74 9.34 -20.81
CA GLN A 315 -22.73 10.23 -21.97
C GLN A 315 -23.76 9.83 -23.02
N ILE A 316 -23.87 8.53 -23.34
CA ILE A 316 -24.86 7.97 -24.25
C ILE A 316 -26.29 8.24 -23.75
N GLY A 317 -26.54 8.01 -22.46
CA GLY A 317 -27.83 8.28 -21.83
C GLY A 317 -28.23 9.75 -21.94
N HIS A 318 -27.29 10.67 -21.73
CA HIS A 318 -27.55 12.09 -21.91
C HIS A 318 -27.90 12.46 -23.37
N MET A 319 -27.17 11.90 -24.35
CA MET A 319 -27.44 12.12 -25.77
C MET A 319 -28.81 11.59 -26.19
N ILE A 320 -29.16 10.36 -25.78
CA ILE A 320 -30.47 9.75 -26.06
C ILE A 320 -31.59 10.55 -25.39
N PHE A 321 -31.41 11.00 -24.14
CA PHE A 321 -32.40 11.81 -23.46
C PHE A 321 -32.63 13.15 -24.18
N ARG A 322 -31.56 13.82 -24.64
CA ARG A 322 -31.68 15.06 -25.44
C ARG A 322 -32.37 14.84 -26.78
N ALA A 323 -32.10 13.73 -27.46
CA ALA A 323 -32.62 13.47 -28.80
C ALA A 323 -34.05 12.90 -28.79
N LYS A 324 -34.36 12.00 -27.86
CA LYS A 324 -35.59 11.18 -27.86
C LYS A 324 -36.43 11.32 -26.59
N GLY A 325 -35.96 12.01 -25.55
CA GLY A 325 -36.65 12.13 -24.27
C GLY A 325 -36.70 10.84 -23.42
N ILE A 326 -36.08 9.74 -23.88
CA ILE A 326 -36.10 8.43 -23.22
C ILE A 326 -35.13 8.42 -22.03
N ARG A 327 -35.56 7.85 -20.89
CA ARG A 327 -34.78 7.84 -19.62
C ARG A 327 -34.29 6.47 -19.15
N TYR A 328 -34.65 5.36 -19.80
CA TYR A 328 -34.25 4.01 -19.37
C TYR A 328 -32.73 3.83 -19.24
N VAL A 329 -31.98 4.37 -20.20
CA VAL A 329 -30.50 4.36 -20.19
C VAL A 329 -29.94 5.10 -18.97
N ASN A 330 -30.60 6.18 -18.54
CA ASN A 330 -30.18 6.96 -17.36
C ASN A 330 -30.48 6.21 -16.05
N PHE A 331 -31.57 5.43 -15.99
CA PHE A 331 -31.85 4.57 -14.84
C PHE A 331 -30.79 3.47 -14.71
N GLY A 332 -30.40 2.85 -15.83
CA GLY A 332 -29.28 1.89 -15.86
C GLY A 332 -27.96 2.50 -15.36
N HIS A 333 -27.61 3.69 -15.86
CA HIS A 333 -26.42 4.43 -15.39
C HIS A 333 -26.48 4.74 -13.89
N MET A 334 -27.65 5.15 -13.36
CA MET A 334 -27.79 5.40 -11.92
C MET A 334 -27.67 4.12 -11.10
N LEU A 335 -28.23 3.01 -11.57
CA LEU A 335 -28.15 1.71 -10.90
C LEU A 335 -26.71 1.20 -10.85
N LEU A 336 -26.02 1.17 -12.00
CA LEU A 336 -24.63 0.71 -12.09
C LEU A 336 -23.71 1.53 -11.19
N GLY A 337 -23.81 2.86 -11.23
CA GLY A 337 -23.03 3.75 -10.35
C GLY A 337 -23.30 3.51 -8.87
N SER A 338 -24.56 3.21 -8.50
CA SER A 338 -24.93 2.90 -7.13
C SER A 338 -24.37 1.55 -6.67
N VAL A 339 -24.38 0.53 -7.52
CA VAL A 339 -23.77 -0.78 -7.22
C VAL A 339 -22.26 -0.67 -7.07
N LEU A 340 -21.57 0.05 -7.96
CA LEU A 340 -20.13 0.26 -7.88
C LEU A 340 -19.71 0.96 -6.58
N PHE A 341 -20.45 2.01 -6.18
CA PHE A 341 -20.14 2.74 -4.96
C PHE A 341 -20.63 2.01 -3.70
N PHE A 342 -21.95 1.84 -3.56
CA PHE A 342 -22.56 1.32 -2.34
C PHE A 342 -22.36 -0.19 -2.14
N GLY A 343 -22.16 -0.96 -3.22
CA GLY A 343 -21.96 -2.40 -3.14
C GLY A 343 -20.49 -2.82 -3.00
N LEU A 344 -19.59 -2.19 -3.77
CA LEU A 344 -18.23 -2.71 -3.93
C LEU A 344 -17.12 -1.83 -3.33
N THR A 345 -17.31 -0.51 -3.26
CA THR A 345 -16.20 0.41 -2.93
C THR A 345 -15.61 0.17 -1.55
N LEU A 346 -16.45 0.03 -0.50
CA LEU A 346 -15.95 -0.18 0.85
C LEU A 346 -15.13 -1.47 0.95
N TRP A 347 -15.63 -2.56 0.37
CA TRP A 347 -14.91 -3.84 0.33
C TRP A 347 -13.62 -3.74 -0.49
N GLN A 348 -13.65 -3.09 -1.65
CA GLN A 348 -12.49 -2.96 -2.54
C GLN A 348 -11.36 -2.17 -1.86
N VAL A 349 -11.69 -1.05 -1.21
CA VAL A 349 -10.71 -0.23 -0.48
C VAL A 349 -10.17 -0.98 0.73
N ARG A 350 -11.04 -1.60 1.55
CA ARG A 350 -10.61 -2.35 2.74
C ARG A 350 -9.78 -3.58 2.39
N SER A 351 -10.17 -4.34 1.37
CA SER A 351 -9.37 -5.48 0.90
C SER A 351 -8.02 -5.02 0.34
N GLY A 352 -7.96 -3.90 -0.38
CA GLY A 352 -6.70 -3.32 -0.86
C GLY A 352 -5.78 -2.84 0.26
N LEU A 353 -6.34 -2.22 1.30
CA LEU A 353 -5.58 -1.88 2.50
C LEU A 353 -5.18 -3.11 3.31
N ALA A 354 -6.01 -4.15 3.35
CA ALA A 354 -5.66 -5.38 4.06
C ALA A 354 -4.50 -6.11 3.37
N LEU A 355 -4.45 -5.99 2.05
CA LEU A 355 -3.31 -6.37 1.25
C LEU A 355 -2.06 -5.51 1.57
N TRP A 356 -2.23 -4.28 2.02
CA TRP A 356 -1.12 -3.46 2.49
C TRP A 356 -0.76 -3.81 3.94
N LEU A 357 0.32 -4.57 4.12
CA LEU A 357 0.81 -5.01 5.43
C LEU A 357 0.95 -3.98 6.58
N TRP A 358 1.11 -2.70 6.28
CA TRP A 358 1.01 -1.59 7.22
C TRP A 358 -0.45 -1.25 7.15
N GLN A 359 -1.23 -2.05 7.86
CA GLN A 359 -2.57 -1.64 8.18
C GLN A 359 -2.42 -0.21 8.72
N PRO A 360 -3.02 0.82 8.08
CA PRO A 360 -3.07 2.10 8.74
C PRO A 360 -3.63 1.85 10.15
N PRO A 361 -3.24 2.65 11.17
CA PRO A 361 -3.63 2.41 12.56
C PRO A 361 -5.06 1.89 12.62
N LYS A 362 -5.32 0.73 13.27
CA LYS A 362 -6.57 -0.04 13.08
C LYS A 362 -7.83 0.84 13.03
N GLY A 363 -7.88 1.92 13.81
CA GLY A 363 -8.94 2.94 13.75
C GLY A 363 -9.21 3.57 12.37
N ILE A 364 -8.22 3.77 11.49
CA ILE A 364 -8.44 4.32 10.15
C ILE A 364 -9.18 3.32 9.26
N ALA A 365 -8.69 2.08 9.15
CA ALA A 365 -9.33 1.07 8.31
C ALA A 365 -10.67 0.59 8.89
N ASP A 366 -10.75 0.40 10.21
CA ASP A 366 -11.88 -0.21 10.90
C ASP A 366 -12.96 0.78 11.36
N ILE A 367 -12.61 2.04 11.57
CA ILE A 367 -13.56 3.06 12.06
C ILE A 367 -13.76 4.15 11.00
N LEU A 368 -12.69 4.82 10.56
CA LEU A 368 -12.80 5.99 9.71
C LEU A 368 -13.49 5.67 8.37
N PHE A 369 -13.09 4.59 7.70
CA PHE A 369 -13.67 4.23 6.39
C PHE A 369 -15.14 3.79 6.48
N PRO A 370 -15.55 2.89 7.40
CA PRO A 370 -16.96 2.55 7.57
C PRO A 370 -17.82 3.75 8.00
N VAL A 371 -17.35 4.56 8.95
CA VAL A 371 -18.09 5.76 9.40
C VAL A 371 -18.26 6.75 8.25
N TRP A 372 -17.19 7.06 7.52
CA TRP A 372 -17.23 7.93 6.36
C TRP A 372 -18.21 7.40 5.30
N PHE A 373 -18.17 6.09 5.01
CA PHE A 373 -19.07 5.46 4.04
C PHE A 373 -20.53 5.52 4.51
N GLY A 374 -20.78 5.33 5.80
CA GLY A 374 -22.08 5.50 6.44
C GLY A 374 -22.61 6.92 6.29
N ILE A 375 -21.76 7.94 6.51
CA ILE A 375 -22.11 9.36 6.33
C ILE A 375 -22.52 9.64 4.89
N ILE A 376 -21.75 9.19 3.89
CA ILE A 376 -22.09 9.40 2.47
C ILE A 376 -23.38 8.68 2.10
N THR A 377 -23.59 7.46 2.60
CA THR A 377 -24.82 6.69 2.35
C THR A 377 -26.03 7.38 2.96
N ALA A 378 -25.94 7.83 4.21
CA ALA A 378 -26.98 8.61 4.87
C ALA A 378 -27.27 9.91 4.10
N ALA A 379 -26.24 10.66 3.70
CA ALA A 379 -26.39 11.88 2.91
C ALA A 379 -27.06 11.62 1.56
N TRP A 380 -26.76 10.50 0.88
CA TRP A 380 -27.43 10.16 -0.37
C TRP A 380 -28.90 9.80 -0.17
N LEU A 381 -29.22 9.04 0.89
CA LEU A 381 -30.60 8.67 1.26
C LEU A 381 -31.43 9.89 1.66
N LEU A 382 -30.87 10.82 2.45
CA LEU A 382 -31.50 12.10 2.79
C LEU A 382 -31.87 12.90 1.54
N GLY A 383 -31.06 12.83 0.50
CA GLY A 383 -31.34 13.48 -0.78
C GLY A 383 -32.59 12.94 -1.49
N LEU A 384 -33.08 11.75 -1.14
CA LEU A 384 -34.33 11.20 -1.68
C LEU A 384 -35.55 12.01 -1.22
N LEU A 385 -35.47 12.71 -0.08
CA LEU A 385 -36.53 13.62 0.38
C LEU A 385 -36.76 14.79 -0.60
N LEU A 386 -35.81 15.08 -1.48
CA LEU A 386 -35.92 16.10 -2.51
C LEU A 386 -36.64 15.61 -3.78
N LEU A 387 -36.90 14.30 -3.93
CA LEU A 387 -37.55 13.72 -5.11
C LEU A 387 -38.92 14.35 -5.41
N PRO A 388 -39.85 14.53 -4.45
CA PRO A 388 -41.16 15.13 -4.76
C PRO A 388 -41.03 16.53 -5.37
N ARG A 389 -40.10 17.33 -4.83
CA ARG A 389 -39.79 18.67 -5.37
C ARG A 389 -39.20 18.61 -6.77
N GLN A 390 -38.35 17.62 -7.07
CA GLN A 390 -37.79 17.42 -8.40
C GLN A 390 -38.88 17.01 -9.40
N HIS A 391 -39.80 16.12 -9.02
CA HIS A 391 -40.92 15.71 -9.86
C HIS A 391 -41.87 16.87 -10.16
N ARG A 392 -42.20 17.69 -9.15
CA ARG A 392 -43.04 18.88 -9.33
C ARG A 392 -42.42 19.88 -10.31
N LYS A 393 -41.15 20.26 -10.11
CA LYS A 393 -40.44 21.16 -11.05
C LYS A 393 -40.35 20.59 -12.46
N ALA A 394 -40.18 19.27 -12.60
CA ALA A 394 -40.17 18.62 -13.90
C ALA A 394 -41.55 18.67 -14.59
N ALA A 395 -42.64 18.51 -13.83
CA ALA A 395 -44.00 18.63 -14.35
C ALA A 395 -44.29 20.08 -14.81
N GLU A 396 -44.00 21.07 -13.96
CA GLU A 396 -44.13 22.51 -14.27
C GLU A 396 -43.35 22.88 -15.54
N SER A 397 -42.12 22.36 -15.70
CA SER A 397 -41.32 22.62 -16.91
C SER A 397 -41.90 22.03 -18.19
N LYS A 398 -42.56 20.86 -18.10
CA LYS A 398 -43.21 20.22 -19.25
C LYS A 398 -44.48 20.96 -19.63
N GLU A 399 -45.23 21.43 -18.64
CA GLU A 399 -46.44 22.21 -18.84
C GLU A 399 -46.12 23.54 -19.53
N LYS A 400 -45.07 24.25 -19.08
CA LYS A 400 -44.62 25.49 -19.73
C LYS A 400 -44.23 25.30 -21.19
N ILE A 401 -43.48 24.23 -21.50
CA ILE A 401 -43.12 23.89 -22.90
C ILE A 401 -44.37 23.61 -23.75
N ARG A 402 -45.40 22.98 -23.17
CA ARG A 402 -46.66 22.69 -23.87
C ARG A 402 -47.46 23.96 -24.15
N VAL A 403 -47.49 24.92 -23.23
CA VAL A 403 -48.21 26.19 -23.41
C VAL A 403 -47.50 27.10 -24.42
N ASP A 404 -46.17 27.06 -24.46
CA ASP A 404 -45.35 27.87 -25.37
C ASP A 404 -45.15 27.24 -26.77
N SER A 405 -45.71 26.05 -27.05
CA SER A 405 -45.68 25.43 -28.38
C SER A 405 -46.96 25.80 -29.15
N PRO A 406 -46.86 26.53 -30.28
CA PRO A 406 -48.02 26.97 -31.06
C PRO A 406 -48.81 25.85 -31.73
#